data_AF-A0A1I2DGV4-F1
#
_entry.id   AF-A0A1I2DGV4-F1
#
_cell.length_a   1.000
_cell.length_b   1.000
_cell.length_c   1.000
_cell.angle_alpha   90.00
_cell.angle_beta   90.00
_cell.angle_gamma   90.00
#
_symmetry.space_group_name_H-M   'P 1'
#
loop_
_entity.id
_entity.type
_entity.pdbx_description
1 polymer ?
#
loop_
_entity_poly.entity_id
_entity_poly.type
_entity_poly.pdbx_seq_one_letter_code
_entity_poly.pdbx_strand_id
1 'polypeptide(L)'
;MKNSIPLLGLFLLVIFFTSCKTETEKKAEIVTDNYVRFVDSVTHKTTADATANWSTIEKYFEKQSDELNCTIDNLDDTSAFDAKIDSATAKYEAFRNSILQQKEVFKAVHLSAK
;
A
#
# COMPACT_ATOMS: atom_id res chain seq x y z
N MET A 1 51.51 -31.24 -26.78
CA MET A 1 50.86 -30.85 -25.51
C MET A 1 49.52 -30.25 -25.87
N LYS A 2 48.44 -30.77 -25.27
CA LYS A 2 47.05 -30.53 -25.70
C LYS A 2 46.32 -29.86 -24.54
N ASN A 3 45.82 -28.66 -24.77
CA ASN A 3 44.94 -27.95 -23.82
C ASN A 3 43.96 -27.11 -24.64
N SER A 4 42.96 -27.78 -25.20
CA SER A 4 41.79 -27.15 -25.79
C SER A 4 40.84 -26.76 -24.65
N ILE A 5 40.61 -25.47 -24.46
CA ILE A 5 39.64 -24.94 -23.48
C ILE A 5 38.23 -25.21 -24.02
N PRO A 6 37.37 -26.00 -23.34
CA PRO A 6 36.00 -26.16 -23.80
C PRO A 6 35.19 -24.92 -23.42
N LEU A 7 34.76 -24.19 -24.44
CA LEU A 7 33.74 -23.15 -24.40
C LEU A 7 32.42 -23.80 -23.95
N LEU A 8 32.17 -23.83 -22.64
CA LEU A 8 30.87 -24.20 -22.08
C LEU A 8 29.94 -23.00 -22.23
N GLY A 9 29.11 -23.04 -23.27
CA GLY A 9 28.03 -22.10 -23.51
C GLY A 9 27.03 -22.13 -22.35
N LEU A 10 27.04 -21.08 -21.53
CA LEU A 10 26.01 -20.81 -20.55
C LEU A 10 24.79 -20.26 -21.29
N PHE A 11 23.90 -21.15 -21.72
CA PHE A 11 22.60 -20.78 -22.27
C PHE A 11 21.72 -20.32 -21.09
N LEU A 12 21.79 -19.03 -20.75
CA LEU A 12 20.83 -18.40 -19.86
C LEU A 12 19.48 -18.39 -20.60
N LEU A 13 18.66 -19.42 -20.36
CA LEU A 13 17.24 -19.40 -20.67
C LEU A 13 16.59 -18.34 -19.80
N VAL A 14 16.63 -17.09 -20.25
CA VAL A 14 15.73 -16.06 -19.75
C VAL A 14 14.36 -16.45 -20.29
N ILE A 15 13.61 -17.20 -19.50
CA ILE A 15 12.21 -17.46 -19.80
C ILE A 15 11.51 -16.11 -19.61
N PHE A 16 11.45 -15.33 -20.69
CA PHE A 16 10.53 -14.21 -20.77
C PHE A 16 9.13 -14.80 -20.84
N PHE A 17 8.61 -15.25 -19.70
CA PHE A 17 7.18 -15.17 -19.46
C PHE A 17 6.88 -13.67 -19.52
N THR A 18 6.60 -13.17 -20.71
CA THR A 18 5.71 -12.02 -20.83
C THR A 18 4.38 -12.52 -20.30
N SER A 19 4.25 -12.56 -18.96
CA SER A 19 3.02 -12.96 -18.32
C SER A 19 1.99 -11.98 -18.84
N CYS A 20 1.10 -12.45 -19.72
CA CYS A 20 -0.18 -11.82 -19.86
C CYS A 20 -0.75 -11.82 -18.44
N LYS A 21 -0.71 -10.66 -17.78
CA LYS A 21 -1.19 -10.52 -16.40
C LYS A 21 -2.51 -11.26 -16.29
N THR A 22 -2.61 -12.18 -15.35
CA THR A 22 -3.84 -12.94 -15.12
C THR A 22 -4.96 -11.97 -14.74
N GLU A 23 -6.22 -12.37 -14.91
CA GLU A 23 -7.35 -11.52 -14.50
C GLU A 23 -7.33 -11.24 -12.97
N THR A 24 -6.78 -12.15 -12.18
CA THR A 24 -6.57 -11.95 -10.73
C THR A 24 -5.47 -10.93 -10.46
N GLU A 25 -4.34 -10.98 -11.18
CA GLU A 25 -3.27 -9.97 -11.07
C GLU A 25 -3.74 -8.57 -11.52
N LYS A 26 -4.56 -8.47 -12.58
CA LYS A 26 -5.15 -7.19 -12.99
C LYS A 26 -6.09 -6.64 -11.93
N LYS A 27 -6.92 -7.51 -11.32
CA LYS A 27 -7.81 -7.10 -10.23
C LYS A 27 -7.00 -6.61 -9.04
N ALA A 28 -5.93 -7.31 -8.66
CA ALA A 28 -5.02 -6.92 -7.60
C ALA A 28 -4.37 -5.55 -7.86
N GLU A 29 -3.94 -5.28 -9.09
CA GLU A 29 -3.42 -3.98 -9.50
C GLU A 29 -4.46 -2.86 -9.32
N ILE A 30 -5.70 -3.08 -9.75
CA ILE A 30 -6.78 -2.10 -9.63
C ILE A 30 -7.07 -1.78 -8.16
N VAL A 31 -7.25 -2.80 -7.31
CA VAL A 31 -7.59 -2.57 -5.89
C VAL A 31 -6.42 -1.96 -5.13
N THR A 32 -5.17 -2.33 -5.45
CA THR A 32 -3.97 -1.72 -4.88
C THR A 32 -3.88 -0.25 -5.25
N ASP A 33 -4.08 0.08 -6.53
CA ASP A 33 -4.03 1.48 -6.99
C ASP A 33 -5.18 2.32 -6.40
N ASN A 34 -6.35 1.73 -6.19
CA ASN A 34 -7.46 2.39 -5.49
C ASN A 34 -7.13 2.66 -4.02
N TYR A 35 -6.55 1.69 -3.32
CA TYR A 35 -6.09 1.83 -1.94
C TYR A 35 -5.04 2.94 -1.82
N VAL A 36 -4.00 2.91 -2.66
CA VAL A 36 -2.95 3.95 -2.70
C VAL A 36 -3.54 5.32 -2.97
N ARG A 37 -4.43 5.44 -3.99
CA ARG A 37 -5.08 6.71 -4.33
C ARG A 37 -5.93 7.25 -3.20
N PHE A 38 -6.65 6.38 -2.48
CA PHE A 38 -7.40 6.78 -1.29
C PHE A 38 -6.46 7.34 -0.21
N VAL A 39 -5.40 6.60 0.12
CA VAL A 39 -4.40 7.04 1.12
C VAL A 39 -3.79 8.38 0.72
N ASP A 40 -3.31 8.52 -0.51
CA ASP A 40 -2.73 9.77 -0.98
C ASP A 40 -3.77 10.90 -0.92
N SER A 41 -5.03 10.66 -1.29
CA SER A 41 -6.10 11.66 -1.21
C SER A 41 -6.36 12.15 0.22
N VAL A 42 -6.41 11.25 1.20
CA VAL A 42 -6.70 11.64 2.59
C VAL A 42 -5.50 12.27 3.29
N THR A 43 -4.28 11.81 2.98
CA THR A 43 -3.05 12.36 3.57
C THR A 43 -2.68 13.75 3.05
N HIS A 44 -3.24 14.16 1.89
CA HIS A 44 -3.16 15.55 1.42
C HIS A 44 -4.19 16.50 2.07
N LYS A 45 -5.14 16.00 2.87
CA LYS A 45 -6.12 16.87 3.57
C LYS A 45 -5.48 17.57 4.76
N THR A 46 -6.01 18.74 5.11
CA THR A 46 -5.61 19.40 6.36
C THR A 46 -6.01 18.55 7.57
N THR A 47 -5.22 18.59 8.64
CA THR A 47 -5.52 17.81 9.84
C THR A 47 -6.83 18.24 10.50
N ALA A 48 -7.25 19.50 10.34
CA ALA A 48 -8.55 19.99 10.82
C ALA A 48 -9.72 19.35 10.06
N ASP A 49 -9.69 19.40 8.72
CA ASP A 49 -10.72 18.79 7.88
C ASP A 49 -10.81 17.28 8.10
N ALA A 50 -9.65 16.64 8.21
CA ALA A 50 -9.57 15.21 8.46
C ALA A 50 -10.03 14.83 9.87
N THR A 51 -9.78 15.65 10.89
CA THR A 51 -10.28 15.44 12.25
C THR A 51 -11.81 15.50 12.27
N ALA A 52 -12.40 16.49 11.60
CA ALA A 52 -13.86 16.64 11.49
C ALA A 52 -14.53 15.46 10.77
N ASN A 53 -13.84 14.82 9.83
CA ASN A 53 -14.35 13.72 9.02
C ASN A 53 -13.75 12.35 9.39
N TRP A 54 -13.09 12.24 10.55
CA TRP A 54 -12.23 11.11 10.87
C TRP A 54 -12.93 9.76 10.81
N SER A 55 -14.13 9.64 11.39
CA SER A 55 -14.87 8.37 11.39
C SER A 55 -15.21 7.90 9.97
N THR A 56 -15.47 8.83 9.04
CA THR A 56 -15.74 8.50 7.64
C THR A 56 -14.45 8.03 6.96
N ILE A 57 -13.33 8.74 7.18
CA ILE A 57 -12.03 8.36 6.63
C ILE A 57 -11.63 6.95 7.11
N GLU A 58 -11.78 6.66 8.40
CA GLU A 58 -11.44 5.36 8.99
C GLU A 58 -12.28 4.23 8.39
N LYS A 59 -13.60 4.40 8.26
CA LYS A 59 -14.47 3.42 7.60
C LYS A 59 -14.11 3.16 6.14
N TYR A 60 -13.73 4.19 5.39
CA TYR A 60 -13.29 4.01 4.01
C TYR A 60 -11.95 3.30 3.92
N PHE A 61 -11.03 3.59 4.85
CA PHE A 61 -9.75 2.88 4.94
C PHE A 61 -9.96 1.39 5.22
N GLU A 62 -10.80 1.05 6.21
CA GLU A 62 -11.15 -0.34 6.53
C GLU A 62 -11.72 -1.06 5.30
N LYS A 63 -12.72 -0.44 4.64
CA LYS A 63 -13.33 -1.01 3.43
C LYS A 63 -12.29 -1.27 2.32
N GLN A 64 -11.39 -0.32 2.05
CA GLN A 64 -10.38 -0.48 1.01
C GLN A 64 -9.33 -1.54 1.40
N SER A 65 -8.97 -1.61 2.69
CA SER A 65 -8.05 -2.62 3.20
C SER A 65 -8.64 -4.02 3.10
N ASP A 66 -9.93 -4.18 3.45
CA ASP A 66 -10.63 -5.47 3.35
C ASP A 66 -10.70 -5.98 1.90
N GLU A 67 -11.05 -5.08 0.96
CA GLU A 67 -11.09 -5.40 -0.47
C GLU A 67 -9.71 -5.77 -1.03
N LEU A 68 -8.67 -5.02 -0.62
CA LEU A 68 -7.29 -5.27 -0.98
C LEU A 68 -6.82 -6.63 -0.45
N ASN A 69 -6.95 -6.87 0.86
CA ASN A 69 -6.51 -8.10 1.51
C ASN A 69 -7.21 -9.32 0.90
N CYS A 70 -8.54 -9.25 0.74
CA CYS A 70 -9.30 -10.32 0.08
C CYS A 70 -8.82 -10.60 -1.34
N THR A 71 -8.38 -9.59 -2.08
CA THR A 71 -7.87 -9.78 -3.45
C THR A 71 -6.45 -10.33 -3.47
N ILE A 72 -5.57 -9.81 -2.60
CA ILE A 72 -4.16 -10.17 -2.52
C ILE A 72 -3.99 -11.60 -1.97
N ASP A 73 -4.81 -12.01 -1.00
CA ASP A 73 -4.81 -13.36 -0.42
C ASP A 73 -5.15 -14.46 -1.45
N ASN A 74 -5.74 -14.08 -2.60
CA ASN A 74 -6.06 -14.98 -3.70
C ASN A 74 -4.96 -15.07 -4.77
N LEU A 75 -3.81 -14.40 -4.58
CA LEU A 75 -2.67 -14.48 -5.49
C LEU A 75 -1.65 -15.50 -4.97
N ASP A 76 -1.02 -16.21 -5.92
CA ASP A 76 0.11 -17.11 -5.60
C ASP A 76 1.40 -16.33 -5.30
N ASP A 77 1.54 -15.11 -5.85
CA ASP A 77 2.67 -14.21 -5.64
C ASP A 77 2.17 -12.77 -5.44
N THR A 78 2.53 -12.18 -4.31
CA THR A 78 2.14 -10.81 -3.92
C THR A 78 3.28 -9.81 -4.05
N SER A 79 4.50 -10.27 -4.37
CA SER A 79 5.74 -9.47 -4.30
C SER A 79 5.69 -8.20 -5.16
N ALA A 80 4.92 -8.22 -6.25
CA ALA A 80 4.70 -7.06 -7.12
C ALA A 80 3.90 -5.92 -6.46
N PHE A 81 3.19 -6.19 -5.36
CA PHE A 81 2.28 -5.26 -4.69
C PHE A 81 2.77 -4.84 -3.30
N ASP A 82 3.49 -5.70 -2.59
CA ASP A 82 3.93 -5.51 -1.19
C ASP A 82 4.50 -4.11 -0.94
N ALA A 83 5.48 -3.67 -1.74
CA ALA A 83 6.11 -2.36 -1.54
C ALA A 83 5.14 -1.16 -1.68
N LYS A 84 4.14 -1.26 -2.56
CA LYS A 84 3.11 -0.22 -2.70
C LYS A 84 2.15 -0.23 -1.52
N ILE A 85 1.73 -1.42 -1.09
CA ILE A 85 0.81 -1.62 0.03
C ILE A 85 1.44 -1.14 1.33
N ASP A 86 2.68 -1.54 1.60
CA ASP A 86 3.44 -1.15 2.79
C ASP A 86 3.63 0.37 2.85
N SER A 87 4.02 0.97 1.73
CA SER A 87 4.22 2.42 1.63
C SER A 87 2.93 3.19 1.91
N ALA A 88 1.81 2.77 1.30
CA ALA A 88 0.51 3.40 1.53
C ALA A 88 0.02 3.18 2.96
N THR A 89 0.15 1.97 3.51
CA THR A 89 -0.21 1.68 4.90
C THR A 89 0.58 2.55 5.88
N ALA A 90 1.89 2.63 5.70
CA ALA A 90 2.75 3.46 6.54
C ALA A 90 2.39 4.95 6.47
N LYS A 91 2.08 5.48 5.27
CA LYS A 91 1.58 6.86 5.10
C LYS A 91 0.28 7.10 5.86
N TYR A 92 -0.67 6.17 5.76
CA TYR A 92 -1.95 6.29 6.45
C TYR A 92 -1.76 6.25 7.97
N GLU A 93 -0.97 5.33 8.51
CA GLU A 93 -0.73 5.22 9.95
C GLU A 93 -0.01 6.45 10.50
N ALA A 94 0.96 7.01 9.77
CA ALA A 94 1.60 8.27 10.15
C ALA A 94 0.58 9.42 10.22
N PHE A 95 -0.32 9.50 9.25
CA PHE A 95 -1.39 10.50 9.22
C PHE A 95 -2.40 10.29 10.35
N ARG A 96 -2.84 9.06 10.58
CA ARG A 96 -3.70 8.67 11.71
C ARG A 96 -3.12 9.10 13.05
N ASN A 97 -1.84 8.84 13.26
CA ASN A 97 -1.13 9.27 14.47
C ASN A 97 -1.13 10.80 14.62
N SER A 98 -0.95 11.55 13.52
CA SER A 98 -1.03 13.02 13.56
C SER A 98 -2.42 13.53 13.98
N ILE A 99 -3.49 12.85 13.55
CA ILE A 99 -4.88 13.19 13.90
C ILE A 99 -5.14 12.90 15.38
N LEU A 100 -4.70 11.73 15.87
CA LEU A 100 -4.86 11.36 17.28
C LEU A 100 -4.11 12.32 18.19
N GLN A 101 -2.87 12.70 17.83
CA GLN A 101 -2.11 13.70 18.57
C GLN A 101 -2.82 15.05 18.61
N GLN A 102 -3.38 15.54 17.49
CA GLN A 102 -4.13 16.79 17.49
C GLN A 102 -5.39 16.74 18.36
N LYS A 103 -6.11 15.61 18.37
CA LYS A 103 -7.28 15.42 19.24
C LYS A 103 -6.90 15.51 20.71
N GLU A 104 -5.80 14.88 21.12
CA GLU A 104 -5.31 14.95 22.51
C GLU A 104 -4.85 16.36 22.90
N VAL A 105 -4.13 17.06 22.01
CA VAL A 105 -3.73 18.47 22.22
C VAL A 105 -4.95 19.37 22.37
N PHE A 106 -5.95 19.24 21.48
CA PHE A 106 -7.18 20.03 21.55
C PHE A 106 -7.93 19.81 22.86
N LYS A 107 -8.04 18.54 23.30
CA LYS A 107 -8.65 18.16 24.57
C LYS A 107 -7.89 18.76 25.76
N ALA A 108 -6.57 18.70 25.78
CA ALA A 108 -5.74 19.25 26.85
C ALA A 108 -5.86 20.78 26.96
N VAL A 109 -5.83 21.50 25.83
CA VAL A 109 -6.01 22.96 25.79
C VAL A 109 -7.38 23.35 26.35
N HIS A 110 -8.45 22.68 25.92
CA HIS A 110 -9.81 22.96 26.41
C HIS A 110 -10.01 22.62 27.89
N LEU A 111 -9.30 21.64 28.44
CA LEU A 111 -9.39 21.28 29.86
C LEU A 111 -8.63 22.26 30.76
N SER A 112 -7.53 22.84 30.26
CA SER A 112 -6.71 23.83 30.99
C SER A 112 -7.30 25.24 31.02
N ALA A 113 -8.31 25.51 30.17
CA ALA A 113 -8.97 26.81 30.03
C ALA A 113 -10.26 26.94 30.86
N LYS A 114 -10.59 25.95 31.69
CA LYS A 114 -11.79 25.90 32.54
C LYS A 114 -11.39 25.86 34.01
#